data_AF-A0A9E0U4M8-F1
#
_entry.id   AF-A0A9E0U4M8-F1
#
_cell.length_a   1.000
_cell.length_b   1.000
_cell.length_c   1.000
_cell.angle_alpha   90.00
_cell.angle_beta   90.00
_cell.angle_gamma   90.00
#
_symmetry.space_group_name_H-M   'P 1'
#
loop_
_entity.id
_entity.type
_entity.pdbx_description
1 polymer ?
#
loop_
_entity_poly.entity_id
_entity_poly.type
_entity_poly.pdbx_seq_one_letter_code
_entity_poly.pdbx_strand_id
1 'polypeptide(L)' 'MTELEEQLALPTGETLRQSLLQQLDGVGLRLRTQLQAGVPRKDYADWQAAADAVSAAQEVLQNARIGAPQGSL' A
#
# COMPACT_ATOMS: atom_id res chain seq x y z
N MET A 1 14.23 -11.53 3.70
CA MET A 1 13.81 -10.15 3.39
C MET A 1 13.41 -10.12 1.93
N THR A 2 12.38 -9.35 1.61
CA THR A 2 12.03 -9.02 0.23
C THR A 2 12.90 -7.87 -0.27
N GLU A 3 13.05 -7.73 -1.58
CA GLU A 3 13.78 -6.62 -2.20
C GLU A 3 13.24 -5.25 -1.75
N LEU A 4 11.92 -5.14 -1.53
CA LEU A 4 11.28 -3.93 -1.03
C LEU A 4 11.69 -3.61 0.42
N GLU A 5 11.75 -4.60 1.30
CA GLU A 5 12.19 -4.41 2.68
C GLU A 5 13.66 -3.97 2.76
N GLU A 6 14.51 -4.48 1.85
CA GLU A 6 15.92 -4.09 1.75
C GLU A 6 16.07 -2.65 1.27
N GLN A 7 15.30 -2.23 0.26
CA GLN A 7 15.28 -0.84 -0.24
C GLN A 7 14.75 0.13 0.82
N LEU A 8 13.76 -0.29 1.59
CA LEU A 8 13.23 0.46 2.73
C LEU A 8 14.24 0.53 3.89
N ALA A 9 15.10 -0.47 4.08
CA ALA A 9 16.15 -0.43 5.10
C ALA A 9 17.29 0.58 4.81
N LEU A 10 17.36 1.13 3.61
CA LEU A 10 18.36 2.14 3.23
C LEU A 10 18.09 3.50 3.91
N PRO A 11 19.09 4.40 4.01
CA PRO A 11 18.89 5.76 4.52
C PRO A 11 17.84 6.57 3.75
N THR A 12 17.64 6.25 2.47
CA THR A 12 16.62 6.83 1.60
C THR A 12 15.26 6.13 1.69
N GLY A 13 15.15 5.09 2.51
CA GLY A 13 13.97 4.23 2.61
C GLY A 13 12.73 4.96 3.12
N GLU A 14 12.90 5.97 3.99
CA GLU A 14 11.78 6.83 4.40
C GLU A 14 11.22 7.64 3.22
N THR A 15 12.08 8.22 2.38
CA THR A 15 11.64 8.95 1.18
C THR A 15 10.94 8.01 0.18
N LEU A 16 11.47 6.80 0.01
CA LEU A 16 10.82 5.77 -0.82
C LEU A 16 9.46 5.37 -0.26
N ARG A 17 9.36 5.12 1.06
CA ARG A 17 8.10 4.83 1.74
C ARG A 17 7.08 5.93 1.50
N GLN A 18 7.46 7.19 1.73
CA GLN A 18 6.56 8.34 1.52
C GLN A 18 6.10 8.43 0.06
N SER A 19 7.00 8.21 -0.91
CA SER A 19 6.63 8.18 -2.33
C SER A 19 5.62 7.07 -2.65
N LEU A 20 5.83 5.86 -2.12
CA LEU A 20 4.92 4.73 -2.32
C LEU A 20 3.55 4.98 -1.66
N LEU A 21 3.53 5.53 -0.44
CA LEU A 21 2.30 5.91 0.24
C LEU A 21 1.52 6.97 -0.53
N GLN A 22 2.18 8.01 -1.06
CA GLN A 22 1.53 9.02 -1.91
C GLN A 22 0.95 8.43 -3.19
N GLN A 23 1.64 7.49 -3.82
CA GLN A 23 1.12 6.79 -5.00
C GLN A 23 -0.13 5.97 -4.65
N LEU A 24 -0.09 5.23 -3.54
CA LEU A 24 -1.23 4.45 -3.06
C LEU A 24 -2.42 5.34 -2.69
N ASP A 25 -2.21 6.49 -2.06
CA ASP A 25 -3.28 7.45 -1.76
C ASP A 25 -3.97 7.94 -3.04
N GLY A 26 -3.19 8.26 -4.08
CA GLY A 26 -3.72 8.67 -5.38
C GLY A 26 -4.53 7.56 -6.09
N VAL A 27 -4.13 6.30 -5.94
CA VAL A 27 -4.90 5.15 -6.46
C VAL A 27 -6.16 4.92 -5.63
N GLY A 28 -6.04 4.88 -4.30
CA GLY A 28 -7.14 4.65 -3.37
C GLY A 28 -8.21 5.74 -3.43
N LEU A 29 -7.83 7.00 -3.66
CA LEU A 29 -8.79 8.07 -3.91
C LEU A 29 -9.61 7.81 -5.18
N ARG A 30 -8.94 7.47 -6.30
CA ARG A 30 -9.61 7.18 -7.58
C ARG A 30 -10.56 5.99 -7.48
N LEU A 31 -10.13 4.91 -6.82
CA LEU A 31 -10.97 3.72 -6.61
C LEU A 31 -12.22 4.06 -5.78
N ARG A 32 -12.06 4.80 -4.68
CA ARG A 32 -13.19 5.24 -3.84
C ARG A 32 -14.13 6.17 -4.58
N THR A 33 -13.61 7.12 -5.35
CA THR A 33 -14.43 8.02 -6.18
C THR A 33 -15.25 7.23 -7.20
N GLN A 34 -14.66 6.24 -7.86
CA GLN A 34 -15.38 5.41 -8.84
C GLN A 34 -16.43 4.51 -8.19
N LEU A 35 -16.12 3.88 -7.05
CA LEU A 35 -17.08 3.11 -6.27
C LEU A 35 -18.29 3.97 -5.83
N GLN A 36 -18.05 5.22 -5.42
CA GLN A 36 -19.11 6.18 -5.06
C GLN A 36 -19.91 6.68 -6.25
N ALA A 37 -19.27 6.89 -7.40
CA ALA A 37 -19.94 7.25 -8.66
C ALA A 37 -20.83 6.13 -9.20
N GLY A 38 -20.60 4.90 -8.74
CA GLY A 38 -21.32 3.71 -9.14
C GLY A 38 -20.57 2.97 -10.24
N VAL A 39 -20.27 1.70 -9.98
CA VAL A 39 -19.67 0.76 -10.94
C VAL A 39 -20.69 -0.31 -11.32
N PRO A 40 -20.60 -0.91 -12.52
CA PRO A 40 -21.45 -2.04 -12.88
C PRO A 40 -21.34 -3.14 -11.84
N ARG A 41 -22.49 -3.74 -11.45
CA ARG A 41 -22.53 -4.77 -10.40
C ARG A 41 -21.58 -5.95 -10.65
N LYS A 42 -21.37 -6.32 -11.92
CA LYS A 42 -20.43 -7.38 -12.32
C LYS A 42 -18.97 -7.05 -12.00
N ASP A 43 -18.62 -5.76 -11.99
CA ASP A 43 -17.26 -5.26 -11.78
C ASP A 43 -17.03 -4.84 -10.32
N TYR A 44 -18.11 -4.63 -9.53
CA TYR A 44 -18.03 -4.14 -8.15
C TYR A 44 -17.06 -4.95 -7.28
N ALA A 45 -17.06 -6.28 -7.40
CA ALA A 45 -16.17 -7.14 -6.63
C ALA A 45 -14.69 -6.86 -6.93
N ASP A 46 -14.34 -6.62 -8.20
CA ASP A 46 -12.97 -6.32 -8.60
C ASP A 46 -12.53 -4.94 -8.13
N TRP A 47 -13.42 -3.94 -8.22
CA TRP A 47 -13.16 -2.59 -7.71
C TRP A 47 -13.01 -2.56 -6.19
N GLN A 48 -13.84 -3.31 -5.47
CA GLN A 48 -13.75 -3.44 -4.02
C GLN A 48 -12.45 -4.16 -3.62
N ALA A 49 -12.12 -5.29 -4.28
CA ALA A 49 -10.87 -6.00 -4.02
C ALA A 49 -9.64 -5.14 -4.29
N ALA A 50 -9.66 -4.30 -5.33
CA ALA A 50 -8.59 -3.35 -5.60
C ALA A 50 -8.48 -2.28 -4.50
N ALA A 51 -9.60 -1.77 -3.99
CA ALA A 51 -9.60 -0.80 -2.89
C ALA A 51 -9.05 -1.42 -1.59
N ASP A 52 -9.47 -2.64 -1.27
CA ASP A 52 -9.00 -3.40 -0.11
C ASP A 52 -7.50 -3.70 -0.22
N ALA A 53 -7.02 -4.07 -1.41
CA ALA A 53 -5.60 -4.32 -1.67
C ALA A 53 -4.74 -3.06 -1.48
N VAL A 54 -5.24 -1.89 -1.90
CA VAL A 54 -4.56 -0.60 -1.67
C VAL A 54 -4.48 -0.29 -0.17
N SER A 55 -5.57 -0.49 0.58
CA SER A 55 -5.56 -0.31 2.03
C SER A 55 -4.60 -1.26 2.73
N ALA A 56 -4.58 -2.54 2.35
CA ALA A 56 -3.63 -3.51 2.89
C ALA A 56 -2.17 -3.14 2.59
N ALA A 57 -1.89 -2.67 1.37
CA ALA A 57 -0.54 -2.21 1.00
C ALA A 57 -0.10 -0.98 1.82
N GLN A 58 -1.01 -0.06 2.10
CA GLN A 58 -0.75 1.10 2.96
C GLN A 58 -0.45 0.67 4.40
N GLU A 59 -1.22 -0.27 4.96
CA GLU A 59 -0.94 -0.84 6.29
C GLU A 59 0.43 -1.50 6.34
N VAL A 60 0.79 -2.30 5.34
CA VAL A 60 2.12 -2.94 5.28
C VAL A 60 3.22 -1.89 5.26
N LEU A 61 3.12 -0.84 4.46
CA LEU A 61 4.16 0.20 4.39
C LEU A 61 4.26 1.04 5.67
N GLN A 62 3.15 1.27 6.37
CA GLN A 62 3.11 2.00 7.63
C GLN A 62 3.60 1.15 8.82
N ASN A 63 3.29 -0.15 8.81
CA ASN A 63 3.66 -1.09 9.88
C ASN A 63 5.01 -1.79 9.64
N ALA A 64 5.57 -1.72 8.43
CA ALA A 64 6.89 -2.24 8.12
C ALA A 64 7.92 -1.53 9.00
N ARG A 65 8.39 -2.23 10.05
CA ARG A 65 9.46 -1.78 10.94
C ARG A 65 10.75 -1.73 10.14
N ILE A 66 11.10 -0.55 9.63
CA ILE A 66 12.43 -0.31 9.06
C ILE A 66 13.41 -0.25 10.24
N GLY A 67 14.33 -1.22 10.31
CA GLY A 67 15.49 -1.16 11.21
C GLY A 67 15.44 -1.95 12.52
N ALA A 68 14.63 -3.00 12.65
CA ALA A 68 14.86 -4.00 13.70
C ALA A 68 15.33 -5.30 13.05
N PRO A 69 16.51 -5.87 13.41
CA PRO A 69 16.79 -7.25 13.06
C PRO A 69 15.62 -8.08 13.59
N GLN A 70 15.06 -8.94 12.75
CA GLN A 70 14.17 -9.98 13.25
C GLN A 70 15.00 -10.86 14.17
N GLY A 71 15.00 -10.50 15.46
CA GLY A 71 15.54 -11.31 16.53
C GLY A 71 14.80 -12.63 16.49
N SER A 72 15.48 -13.65 16.00
CA SER A 72 15.16 -15.03 16.32
C SER A 72 15.45 -15.20 17.81
N LEU A 73 14.42 -15.32 18.64
CA LEU A 73 14.40 -16.10 19.89
C LEU A 73 12.96 -16.47 20.21
#